data_AF-A0A7N4NTM1-F1
#
_entry.id   AF-A0A7N4NTM1-F1
#
_cell.length_a   1.000
_cell.length_b   1.000
_cell.length_c   1.000
_cell.angle_alpha   90.00
_cell.angle_beta   90.00
_cell.angle_gamma   90.00
#
_symmetry.space_group_name_H-M   'P 1'
#
loop_
_entity.id
_entity.type
_entity.pdbx_description
1 polymer ?
#
loop_
_entity_poly.entity_id
_entity_poly.type
_entity_poly.pdbx_seq_one_letter_code
_entity_poly.pdbx_strand_id
1 'polypeptide(L)'
;MKIVVSSVNFIRAKALNHRQFQEFLSELNVEYEDVLYHTEVHWLSRGRVLKRFYDLLLQITTFLLSKNKEVPELNDAEWKWHLAFLTDVTELLNNFNMQLQGKGKLICDMQSHVKAFEVKLGLLIKQVKKENFCHLPTTQQLLVEKPLIAFPNNTYVDSLEKLQKEFQFRFKELHLHKQDIQLSRNPFSIDIKNVDTIYQMELAELQNCDSLKAAFKSSSLHNFYASLPSETYPHPRNHALKMASIFGSTYICEQTFSRMKHLKSPTRSRLMLHHLLLLAVINMEPNIDHLISQKQAHSSRCNTGKFVDLTLLHFKYYICSHFVSSLQNKICAACIGICS
;
A
#
# COMPACT_ATOMS: atom_id res chain seq x y z
N MET A 1 -19.42 9.12 -5.06
CA MET A 1 -19.02 7.98 -5.93
C MET A 1 -20.16 7.37 -6.76
N LYS A 2 -21.40 7.24 -6.26
CA LYS A 2 -22.51 6.62 -7.01
C LYS A 2 -22.72 7.22 -8.41
N ILE A 3 -22.74 8.55 -8.50
CA ILE A 3 -22.91 9.28 -9.77
C ILE A 3 -21.78 9.00 -10.77
N VAL A 4 -20.53 9.04 -10.30
CA VAL A 4 -19.34 8.70 -11.11
C VAL A 4 -19.47 7.28 -11.68
N VAL A 5 -19.76 6.30 -10.83
CA VAL A 5 -19.89 4.89 -11.24
C VAL A 5 -21.07 4.69 -12.19
N SER A 6 -22.24 5.28 -11.92
CA SER A 6 -23.42 5.21 -12.79
C SER A 6 -23.17 5.81 -14.17
N SER A 7 -22.43 6.93 -14.22
CA SER A 7 -22.08 7.62 -15.47
C SER A 7 -21.08 6.80 -16.29
N VAL A 8 -20.01 6.32 -15.65
CA VAL A 8 -19.01 5.43 -16.29
C VAL A 8 -19.66 4.14 -16.78
N ASN A 9 -20.50 3.51 -15.96
CA ASN A 9 -21.19 2.28 -16.33
C ASN A 9 -22.15 2.52 -17.50
N PHE A 10 -22.84 3.66 -17.57
CA PHE A 10 -23.71 3.95 -18.71
C PHE A 10 -22.95 4.10 -20.04
N ILE A 11 -21.76 4.70 -20.00
CA ILE A 11 -20.87 4.82 -21.16
C ILE A 11 -20.36 3.44 -21.56
N ARG A 12 -19.88 2.65 -20.60
CA ARG A 12 -19.17 1.39 -20.87
C ARG A 12 -20.05 0.14 -21.00
N ALA A 13 -21.28 0.15 -20.48
CA ALA A 13 -22.16 -1.03 -20.50
C ALA A 13 -22.70 -1.33 -21.91
N LYS A 14 -22.82 -0.33 -22.78
CA LYS A 14 -23.26 -0.50 -24.17
C LYS A 14 -22.08 -0.29 -25.11
N ALA A 15 -21.75 -1.29 -25.91
CA ALA A 15 -20.63 -1.23 -26.86
C ALA A 15 -20.74 -0.03 -27.83
N LEU A 16 -21.96 0.30 -28.27
CA LEU A 16 -22.20 1.46 -29.12
C LEU A 16 -21.88 2.78 -28.39
N ASN A 17 -22.34 2.94 -27.15
CA ASN A 17 -22.05 4.14 -26.36
C ASN A 17 -20.56 4.30 -26.12
N HIS A 18 -19.86 3.21 -25.82
CA HIS A 18 -18.42 3.23 -25.60
C HIS A 18 -17.67 3.67 -26.86
N ARG A 19 -17.95 3.07 -28.03
CA ARG A 19 -17.33 3.46 -29.30
C ARG A 19 -17.61 4.92 -29.66
N GLN A 20 -18.85 5.36 -29.53
CA GLN A 20 -19.23 6.75 -29.81
C GLN A 20 -18.58 7.74 -28.85
N PHE A 21 -18.37 7.36 -27.59
CA PHE A 21 -17.65 8.19 -26.64
C PHE A 21 -16.17 8.28 -27.00
N GLN A 22 -15.51 7.18 -27.37
CA GLN A 22 -14.11 7.20 -27.80
C GLN A 22 -13.91 8.05 -29.06
N GLU A 23 -14.82 7.94 -30.03
CA GLU A 23 -14.80 8.77 -31.25
C GLU A 23 -14.95 10.25 -30.90
N PHE A 24 -15.90 10.59 -30.02
CA PHE A 24 -16.08 11.95 -29.50
C PHE A 24 -14.83 12.49 -28.78
N LEU A 25 -14.13 11.67 -27.99
CA LEU A 25 -12.87 12.08 -27.36
C LEU A 25 -11.74 12.27 -28.38
N SER A 26 -11.67 11.40 -29.39
CA SER A 26 -10.68 11.50 -30.47
C SER A 26 -10.88 12.77 -31.29
N GLU A 27 -12.12 13.16 -31.58
CA GLU A 27 -12.43 14.41 -32.30
C GLU A 27 -11.97 15.65 -31.53
N LEU A 28 -12.00 15.60 -30.20
CA LEU A 28 -11.61 16.71 -29.32
C LEU A 28 -10.10 16.74 -29.00
N ASN A 29 -9.31 15.77 -29.49
CA ASN A 29 -7.87 15.62 -29.19
C ASN A 29 -7.55 15.73 -27.68
N VAL A 30 -8.39 15.16 -26.82
CA VAL A 30 -8.16 15.16 -25.37
C VAL A 30 -7.06 14.16 -24.97
N GLU A 31 -6.37 14.44 -23.86
CA GLU A 31 -5.25 13.61 -23.36
C GLU A 31 -5.64 12.14 -23.09
N TYR A 32 -6.88 11.91 -22.65
CA TYR A 32 -7.39 10.56 -22.39
C TYR A 32 -8.35 10.11 -23.50
N GLU A 33 -8.04 8.98 -24.13
CA GLU A 33 -8.87 8.40 -25.20
C GLU A 33 -10.08 7.59 -24.68
N ASP A 34 -10.16 7.31 -23.38
CA ASP A 34 -11.27 6.52 -22.79
C ASP A 34 -11.40 6.69 -21.26
N VAL A 35 -12.62 6.55 -20.74
CA VAL A 35 -12.91 6.42 -19.29
C VAL A 35 -12.52 5.04 -18.79
N LEU A 36 -12.02 4.91 -17.56
CA LEU A 36 -11.67 3.60 -16.99
C LEU A 36 -12.92 2.83 -16.52
N TYR A 37 -13.00 1.53 -16.82
CA TYR A 37 -14.06 0.68 -16.24
C TYR A 37 -13.89 0.57 -14.72
N HIS A 38 -14.97 0.79 -13.99
CA HIS A 38 -14.95 0.54 -12.56
C HIS A 38 -15.02 -0.97 -12.31
N THR A 39 -13.95 -1.54 -11.74
CA THR A 39 -13.99 -2.85 -11.11
C THR A 39 -13.92 -2.66 -9.60
N GLU A 40 -14.86 -3.25 -8.87
CA GLU A 40 -14.94 -3.12 -7.40
C GLU A 40 -13.70 -3.67 -6.68
N VAL A 41 -12.90 -4.48 -7.39
CA VAL A 41 -11.87 -5.36 -6.83
C VAL A 41 -10.60 -4.64 -6.37
N HIS A 42 -10.31 -3.42 -6.87
CA HIS A 42 -9.05 -2.74 -6.55
C HIS A 42 -9.20 -1.23 -6.34
N TRP A 43 -8.93 -0.76 -5.12
CA TRP A 43 -9.12 0.65 -4.77
C TRP A 43 -8.21 1.63 -5.57
N LEU A 44 -7.00 1.21 -5.97
CA LEU A 44 -6.14 1.96 -6.89
C LEU A 44 -6.80 2.19 -8.26
N SER A 45 -7.75 1.32 -8.65
CA SER A 45 -8.59 1.57 -9.82
C SER A 45 -9.61 2.67 -9.54
N ARG A 46 -10.18 2.74 -8.33
CA ARG A 46 -11.16 3.77 -7.93
C ARG A 46 -10.59 5.18 -7.99
N GLY A 47 -9.39 5.40 -7.46
CA GLY A 47 -8.75 6.71 -7.54
C GLY A 47 -8.40 7.11 -8.96
N ARG A 48 -7.91 6.17 -9.79
CA ARG A 48 -7.67 6.42 -11.21
C ARG A 48 -8.96 6.71 -11.98
N VAL A 49 -10.05 6.00 -11.67
CA VAL A 49 -11.39 6.26 -12.24
C VAL A 49 -11.86 7.66 -11.86
N LEU A 50 -11.72 8.07 -10.59
CA LEU A 50 -12.06 9.40 -10.11
C LEU A 50 -11.28 10.49 -10.85
N LYS A 51 -9.96 10.36 -10.90
CA LYS A 51 -9.10 11.34 -11.57
C LYS A 51 -9.48 11.49 -13.04
N ARG A 52 -9.61 10.38 -13.76
CA ARG A 52 -9.99 10.43 -15.17
C ARG A 52 -11.42 10.94 -15.39
N PHE A 53 -12.34 10.63 -14.49
CA PHE A 53 -13.70 11.15 -14.55
C PHE A 53 -13.72 12.67 -14.38
N TYR A 54 -12.93 13.20 -13.44
CA TYR A 54 -12.80 14.65 -13.26
C TYR A 54 -12.18 15.31 -14.49
N ASP A 55 -11.08 14.77 -15.00
CA ASP A 55 -10.38 15.33 -16.16
C ASP A 55 -11.25 15.33 -17.44
N LEU A 56 -12.19 14.38 -17.53
CA LEU A 56 -13.17 14.27 -18.62
C LEU A 56 -14.56 14.81 -18.26
N LEU A 57 -14.71 15.56 -17.16
CA LEU A 57 -16.04 15.92 -16.62
C LEU A 57 -16.90 16.66 -17.65
N LEU A 58 -16.30 17.59 -18.40
CA LEU A 58 -17.00 18.34 -19.45
C LEU A 58 -17.47 17.42 -20.57
N GLN A 59 -16.58 16.56 -21.07
CA GLN A 59 -16.85 15.64 -22.18
C GLN A 59 -17.93 14.61 -21.78
N ILE A 60 -17.83 14.07 -20.56
CA ILE A 60 -18.83 13.15 -20.00
C ILE A 60 -20.19 13.84 -19.90
N THR A 61 -20.24 15.08 -19.38
CA THR A 61 -21.51 15.82 -19.24
C THR A 61 -22.15 16.05 -20.62
N THR A 62 -21.39 16.53 -21.59
CA THR A 62 -21.86 16.75 -22.97
C THR A 62 -22.34 15.46 -23.63
N PHE A 63 -21.60 14.36 -23.48
CA PHE A 63 -21.98 13.08 -24.05
C PHE A 63 -23.26 12.50 -23.42
N LEU A 64 -23.43 12.63 -22.09
CA LEU A 64 -24.64 12.15 -21.43
C LEU A 64 -25.88 12.92 -21.89
N LEU A 65 -25.76 14.24 -22.05
CA LEU A 65 -26.82 15.09 -22.60
C LEU A 65 -27.19 14.70 -24.03
N SER A 66 -26.21 14.42 -24.90
CA SER A 66 -26.49 13.98 -26.28
C SER A 66 -27.20 12.61 -26.36
N LYS A 67 -27.15 11.83 -25.27
CA LYS A 67 -27.88 10.57 -25.09
C LYS A 67 -29.21 10.72 -24.35
N ASN A 68 -29.70 11.94 -24.15
CA ASN A 68 -30.89 12.25 -23.35
C ASN A 68 -30.82 11.68 -21.92
N LYS A 69 -29.61 11.60 -21.35
CA LYS A 69 -29.38 11.21 -19.96
C LYS A 69 -28.94 12.44 -19.17
N GLU A 70 -29.89 13.06 -18.49
CA GLU A 70 -29.60 14.17 -17.58
C GLU A 70 -29.05 13.65 -16.24
N VAL A 71 -27.99 14.29 -15.78
CA VAL A 71 -27.38 14.05 -14.46
C VAL A 71 -27.14 15.42 -13.84
N PRO A 72 -28.15 16.00 -13.15
CA PRO A 72 -28.11 17.36 -12.63
C PRO A 72 -26.89 17.64 -11.74
N GLU A 73 -26.42 16.64 -11.00
CA GLU A 73 -25.26 16.72 -10.12
C GLU A 73 -23.97 17.10 -10.86
N LEU A 74 -23.84 16.75 -12.15
CA LEU A 74 -22.67 17.13 -12.95
C LEU A 74 -22.61 18.63 -13.25
N ASN A 75 -23.71 19.36 -13.06
CA ASN A 75 -23.78 20.81 -13.19
C ASN A 75 -23.76 21.53 -11.85
N ASP A 76 -24.12 20.84 -10.77
CA ASP A 76 -24.13 21.37 -9.41
C ASP A 76 -22.73 21.78 -8.93
N ALA A 77 -22.65 22.95 -8.29
CA ALA A 77 -21.38 23.52 -7.89
C ALA A 77 -20.81 22.89 -6.62
N GLU A 78 -21.68 22.56 -5.66
CA GLU A 78 -21.28 21.91 -4.42
C GLU A 78 -20.78 20.49 -4.70
N TRP A 79 -21.47 19.76 -5.57
CA TRP A 79 -21.06 18.44 -6.02
C TRP A 79 -19.71 18.46 -6.74
N LYS A 80 -19.43 19.48 -7.55
CA LYS A 80 -18.10 19.67 -8.18
C LYS A 80 -17.00 19.87 -7.15
N TRP A 81 -17.27 20.61 -6.07
CA TRP A 81 -16.33 20.72 -4.95
C TRP A 81 -16.05 19.35 -4.32
N HIS A 82 -17.10 18.57 -4.08
CA HIS A 82 -16.95 17.22 -3.52
C HIS A 82 -16.13 16.32 -4.44
N LEU A 83 -16.39 16.36 -5.75
CA LEU A 83 -15.65 15.58 -6.73
C LEU A 83 -14.17 15.99 -6.79
N ALA A 84 -13.88 17.29 -6.86
CA ALA A 84 -12.52 17.81 -6.93
C ALA A 84 -11.70 17.41 -5.69
N PHE A 85 -12.25 17.69 -4.51
CA PHE A 85 -11.60 17.37 -3.24
C PHE A 85 -11.40 15.87 -3.04
N LEU A 86 -12.42 15.06 -3.36
CA LEU A 86 -12.33 13.61 -3.27
C LEU A 86 -11.27 13.06 -4.22
N THR A 87 -11.16 13.62 -5.42
CA THR A 87 -10.14 13.22 -6.41
C THR A 87 -8.73 13.44 -5.85
N ASP A 88 -8.45 14.63 -5.31
CA ASP A 88 -7.13 14.94 -4.75
C ASP A 88 -6.80 14.08 -3.52
N VAL A 89 -7.73 13.96 -2.56
CA VAL A 89 -7.50 13.15 -1.35
C VAL A 89 -7.31 11.67 -1.68
N THR A 90 -8.07 11.14 -2.64
CA THR A 90 -7.90 9.75 -3.07
C THR A 90 -6.54 9.54 -3.74
N GLU A 91 -6.06 10.53 -4.50
CA GLU A 91 -4.74 10.46 -5.12
C GLU A 91 -3.60 10.53 -4.10
N LEU A 92 -3.73 11.37 -3.06
CA LEU A 92 -2.78 11.38 -1.94
C LEU A 92 -2.71 10.02 -1.23
N LEU A 93 -3.87 9.40 -1.00
CA LEU A 93 -3.94 8.05 -0.44
C LEU A 93 -3.31 7.03 -1.39
N ASN A 94 -3.54 7.14 -2.72
CA ASN A 94 -3.04 6.18 -3.71
C ASN A 94 -1.52 6.13 -3.65
N ASN A 95 -0.93 7.32 -3.69
CA ASN A 95 0.51 7.51 -3.61
C ASN A 95 1.09 6.96 -2.30
N PHE A 96 0.41 7.20 -1.17
CA PHE A 96 0.80 6.61 0.11
C PHE A 96 0.78 5.07 0.08
N ASN A 97 -0.30 4.46 -0.40
CA ASN A 97 -0.40 3.00 -0.46
C ASN A 97 0.63 2.36 -1.39
N MET A 98 0.94 3.00 -2.52
CA MET A 98 2.01 2.55 -3.40
C MET A 98 3.37 2.53 -2.68
N GLN A 99 3.61 3.43 -1.73
CA GLN A 99 4.82 3.42 -0.91
C GLN A 99 4.87 2.26 0.10
N LEU A 100 3.72 1.80 0.58
CA LEU A 100 3.61 0.66 1.49
C LEU A 100 3.70 -0.69 0.76
N GLN A 101 3.39 -0.72 -0.53
CA GLN A 101 3.39 -1.93 -1.34
C GLN A 101 4.73 -2.14 -2.06
N GLY A 102 4.95 -3.37 -2.55
CA GLY A 102 6.15 -3.74 -3.30
C GLY A 102 7.04 -4.76 -2.58
N LYS A 103 8.03 -5.26 -3.33
CA LYS A 103 8.98 -6.28 -2.87
C LYS A 103 10.03 -5.67 -1.95
N GLY A 104 10.39 -6.38 -0.89
CA GLY A 104 11.51 -6.02 -0.01
C GLY A 104 11.25 -4.86 0.95
N LYS A 105 9.99 -4.47 1.17
CA LYS A 105 9.62 -3.43 2.14
C LYS A 105 9.74 -3.97 3.57
N LEU A 106 10.61 -3.34 4.37
CA LEU A 106 10.76 -3.64 5.79
C LEU A 106 9.75 -2.83 6.61
N ILE A 107 9.46 -3.31 7.82
CA ILE A 107 8.57 -2.62 8.77
C ILE A 107 9.05 -1.19 9.12
N CYS A 108 10.37 -0.95 9.12
CA CYS A 108 10.95 0.37 9.34
C CYS A 108 10.74 1.35 8.18
N ASP A 109 10.71 0.87 6.93
CA ASP A 109 10.34 1.66 5.76
C ASP A 109 8.87 2.09 5.89
N MET A 110 8.04 1.12 6.28
CA MET A 110 6.61 1.29 6.49
C MET A 110 6.31 2.36 7.53
N GLN A 111 6.96 2.29 8.70
CA GLN A 111 6.87 3.30 9.75
C GLN A 111 7.27 4.68 9.25
N SER A 112 8.31 4.78 8.42
CA SER A 112 8.75 6.05 7.85
C SER A 112 7.68 6.66 6.95
N HIS A 113 7.09 5.85 6.06
CA HIS A 113 6.02 6.29 5.17
C HIS A 113 4.76 6.71 5.94
N VAL A 114 4.34 5.91 6.93
CA VAL A 114 3.17 6.22 7.80
C VAL A 114 3.38 7.54 8.52
N LYS A 115 4.52 7.70 9.22
CA LYS A 115 4.81 8.92 9.96
C LYS A 115 4.88 10.15 9.05
N ALA A 116 5.50 10.02 7.88
CA ALA A 116 5.56 11.10 6.91
C ALA A 116 4.15 11.49 6.42
N PHE A 117 3.27 10.50 6.18
CA PHE A 117 1.90 10.76 5.75
C PHE A 117 1.05 11.40 6.86
N GLU A 118 1.17 10.95 8.11
CA GLU A 118 0.47 11.57 9.25
C GLU A 118 0.85 13.05 9.43
N VAL A 119 2.14 13.38 9.27
CA VAL A 119 2.62 14.77 9.27
C VAL A 119 2.05 15.56 8.08
N LYS A 120 2.10 14.99 6.87
CA LYS A 120 1.52 15.61 5.67
C LYS A 120 0.02 15.88 5.83
N LEU A 121 -0.73 14.94 6.40
CA LEU A 121 -2.16 15.09 6.65
C LEU A 121 -2.44 16.22 7.66
N GLY A 122 -1.63 16.33 8.71
CA GLY A 122 -1.71 17.46 9.65
C GLY A 122 -1.41 18.81 9.01
N LEU A 123 -0.44 18.88 8.09
CA LEU A 123 -0.17 20.09 7.30
C LEU A 123 -1.31 20.42 6.33
N LEU A 124 -1.85 19.41 5.67
CA LEU A 124 -2.97 19.55 4.73
C LEU A 124 -4.21 20.11 5.42
N ILE A 125 -4.57 19.62 6.62
CA ILE A 125 -5.67 20.17 7.41
C ILE A 125 -5.47 21.67 7.68
N LYS A 126 -4.26 22.09 8.06
CA LYS A 126 -3.93 23.50 8.30
C LYS A 126 -4.03 24.35 7.03
N GLN A 127 -3.65 23.80 5.88
CA GLN A 127 -3.71 24.47 4.59
C GLN A 127 -5.17 24.64 4.13
N VAL A 128 -5.97 23.58 4.21
CA VAL A 128 -7.41 23.63 3.85
C VAL A 128 -8.17 24.61 4.75
N LYS A 129 -7.89 24.66 6.06
CA LYS A 129 -8.45 25.68 6.98
C LYS A 129 -8.17 27.12 6.52
N LYS A 130 -7.09 27.34 5.79
CA LYS A 130 -6.69 28.65 5.22
C LYS A 130 -7.05 28.80 3.74
N GLU A 131 -7.82 27.86 3.19
CA GLU A 131 -8.18 27.81 1.77
C GLU A 131 -6.97 27.81 0.82
N ASN A 132 -5.85 27.23 1.29
CA ASN A 132 -4.67 27.02 0.48
C ASN A 132 -4.70 25.60 -0.09
N PHE A 133 -4.89 25.49 -1.41
CA PHE A 133 -5.03 24.21 -2.12
C PHE A 133 -3.80 23.86 -2.96
N CYS A 134 -2.61 24.37 -2.61
CA CYS A 134 -1.38 24.12 -3.39
C CYS A 134 -0.98 22.63 -3.52
N HIS A 135 -1.48 21.76 -2.63
CA HIS A 135 -1.30 20.31 -2.68
C HIS A 135 -2.57 19.54 -3.07
N LEU A 136 -3.61 20.26 -3.49
CA LEU A 136 -4.90 19.74 -3.95
C LEU A 136 -5.18 20.37 -5.33
N PRO A 137 -4.47 19.93 -6.39
CA PRO A 137 -4.46 20.61 -7.68
C PRO A 137 -5.85 20.69 -8.33
N THR A 138 -6.65 19.64 -8.18
CA THR A 138 -8.01 19.57 -8.73
C THR A 138 -8.93 20.58 -8.04
N THR A 139 -8.79 20.69 -6.72
CA THR A 139 -9.51 21.65 -5.89
C THR A 139 -9.06 23.09 -6.17
N GLN A 140 -7.75 23.30 -6.33
CA GLN A 140 -7.16 24.60 -6.69
C GLN A 140 -7.64 25.08 -8.07
N GLN A 141 -7.71 24.18 -9.05
CA GLN A 141 -8.22 24.48 -10.38
C GLN A 141 -9.69 24.93 -10.32
N LEU A 142 -10.53 24.20 -9.59
CA LEU A 142 -11.95 24.56 -9.45
C LEU A 142 -12.14 25.91 -8.77
N LEU A 143 -11.29 26.27 -7.80
CA LEU A 143 -11.29 27.59 -7.17
C LEU A 143 -11.03 28.71 -8.18
N VAL A 144 -10.06 28.51 -9.08
CA VAL A 144 -9.70 29.48 -10.12
C VAL A 144 -10.80 29.61 -11.17
N GLU A 145 -11.42 28.49 -11.55
CA GLU A 145 -12.54 28.49 -12.52
C GLU A 145 -13.81 29.13 -11.96
N LYS A 146 -14.07 29.00 -10.65
CA LYS A 146 -15.30 29.47 -9.99
C LYS A 146 -15.04 30.24 -8.69
N PRO A 147 -14.39 31.41 -8.74
CA PRO A 147 -13.99 32.16 -7.54
C PRO A 147 -15.17 32.72 -6.73
N LEU A 148 -16.35 32.84 -7.34
CA LEU A 148 -17.57 33.37 -6.69
C LEU A 148 -18.30 32.34 -5.83
N ILE A 149 -17.96 31.05 -5.94
CA ILE A 149 -18.62 29.98 -5.19
C ILE A 149 -17.75 29.65 -3.99
N ALA A 150 -18.28 29.93 -2.79
CA ALA A 150 -17.58 29.67 -1.55
C ALA A 150 -17.25 28.17 -1.40
N PHE A 151 -16.03 27.89 -0.94
CA PHE A 151 -15.60 26.53 -0.60
C PHE A 151 -16.22 26.12 0.75
N PRO A 152 -16.92 24.97 0.86
CA PRO A 152 -17.50 24.52 2.13
C PRO A 152 -16.43 23.96 3.08
N ASN A 153 -15.63 24.87 3.65
CA ASN A 153 -14.40 24.59 4.38
C ASN A 153 -14.58 23.59 5.54
N ASN A 154 -15.56 23.85 6.41
CA ASN A 154 -15.79 23.06 7.62
C ASN A 154 -16.01 21.57 7.30
N THR A 155 -16.80 21.25 6.28
CA THR A 155 -17.11 19.87 5.87
C THR A 155 -15.85 19.09 5.50
N TYR A 156 -14.94 19.71 4.75
CA TYR A 156 -13.70 19.07 4.30
C TYR A 156 -12.66 18.95 5.39
N VAL A 157 -12.54 19.98 6.24
CA VAL A 157 -11.68 19.95 7.42
C VAL A 157 -12.09 18.83 8.37
N ASP A 158 -13.38 18.73 8.72
CA ASP A 158 -13.91 17.68 9.59
C ASP A 158 -13.61 16.28 9.02
N SER A 159 -13.68 16.16 7.70
CA SER A 159 -13.39 14.92 7.00
C SER A 159 -11.91 14.52 7.06
N LEU A 160 -11.00 15.48 6.88
CA LEU A 160 -9.57 15.23 7.04
C LEU A 160 -9.19 14.95 8.49
N GLU A 161 -9.83 15.59 9.46
CA GLU A 161 -9.61 15.32 10.88
C GLU A 161 -10.10 13.91 11.27
N LYS A 162 -11.25 13.47 10.73
CA LYS A 162 -11.71 12.07 10.86
C LYS A 162 -10.72 11.10 10.24
N LEU A 163 -10.22 11.39 9.04
CA LEU A 163 -9.19 10.59 8.38
C LEU A 163 -7.92 10.51 9.23
N GLN A 164 -7.49 11.62 9.83
CA GLN A 164 -6.31 11.65 10.69
C GLN A 164 -6.47 10.77 11.93
N LYS A 165 -7.64 10.83 12.59
CA LYS A 165 -7.95 9.98 13.74
C LYS A 165 -7.95 8.50 13.36
N GLU A 166 -8.50 8.15 12.19
CA GLU A 166 -8.46 6.79 11.67
C GLU A 166 -7.02 6.31 11.45
N PHE A 167 -6.15 7.13 10.87
CA PHE A 167 -4.72 6.81 10.71
C PHE A 167 -4.06 6.52 12.07
N GLN A 168 -4.24 7.41 13.05
CA GLN A 168 -3.67 7.24 14.40
C GLN A 168 -4.15 5.95 15.07
N PHE A 169 -5.46 5.69 15.01
CA PHE A 169 -6.04 4.49 15.61
C PHE A 169 -5.52 3.21 14.96
N ARG A 170 -5.37 3.22 13.63
CA ARG A 170 -5.03 2.02 12.88
C ARG A 170 -3.55 1.69 12.93
N PHE A 171 -2.70 2.71 12.91
CA PHE A 171 -1.25 2.54 13.01
C PHE A 171 -0.75 2.56 14.47
N LYS A 172 -1.64 2.49 15.47
CA LYS A 172 -1.28 2.52 16.89
C LYS A 172 -0.22 1.48 17.27
N GLU A 173 -0.31 0.26 16.74
CA GLU A 173 0.66 -0.82 17.03
C GLU A 173 2.06 -0.48 16.50
N LEU A 174 2.11 0.18 15.33
CA LEU A 174 3.36 0.64 14.73
C LEU A 174 4.00 1.77 15.55
N HIS A 175 3.17 2.57 16.23
CA HIS A 175 3.60 3.62 17.16
C HIS A 175 4.05 3.05 18.50
N LEU A 176 3.36 2.02 19.01
CA LEU A 176 3.70 1.28 20.23
C LEU A 176 5.10 0.64 20.11
N HIS A 177 5.39 -0.03 18.98
CA HIS A 177 6.67 -0.69 18.73
C HIS A 177 7.75 0.23 18.16
N LYS A 178 7.63 1.55 18.32
CA LYS A 178 8.55 2.51 17.70
C LYS A 178 10.00 2.31 18.12
N GLN A 179 10.26 2.00 19.39
CA GLN A 179 11.61 1.78 19.90
C GLN A 179 12.22 0.49 19.33
N ASP A 180 11.45 -0.60 19.27
CA ASP A 180 11.88 -1.88 18.67
C ASP A 180 12.26 -1.72 17.19
N ILE A 181 11.42 -0.98 16.44
CA ILE A 181 11.66 -0.68 15.02
C ILE A 181 12.93 0.18 14.89
N GLN A 182 13.10 1.20 15.73
CA GLN A 182 14.28 2.06 15.70
C GLN A 182 15.56 1.29 16.03
N LEU A 183 15.52 0.37 16.99
CA LEU A 183 16.66 -0.47 17.38
C LEU A 183 17.16 -1.30 16.19
N SER A 184 16.24 -1.92 15.46
CA SER A 184 16.57 -2.69 14.24
C SER A 184 16.92 -1.81 13.04
N ARG A 185 16.44 -0.56 12.99
CA ARG A 185 16.70 0.34 11.87
C ARG A 185 18.07 0.98 11.96
N ASN A 186 18.42 1.49 13.15
CA ASN A 186 19.67 2.18 13.38
C ASN A 186 20.09 2.04 14.85
N PRO A 187 20.80 0.95 15.19
CA PRO A 187 21.26 0.69 16.54
C PRO A 187 22.34 1.68 17.00
N PHE A 188 22.94 2.45 16.07
CA PHE A 188 23.95 3.48 16.36
C PHE A 188 23.37 4.81 16.83
N SER A 189 22.06 5.00 16.67
CA SER A 189 21.37 6.25 16.98
C SER A 189 20.41 6.16 18.17
N ILE A 190 20.23 4.95 18.72
CA ILE A 190 19.27 4.73 19.79
C ILE A 190 19.89 5.09 21.14
N ASP A 191 19.09 5.70 22.02
CA ASP A 191 19.51 5.95 23.39
C ASP A 191 19.50 4.62 24.16
N ILE A 192 20.70 4.16 24.55
CA ILE A 192 20.93 2.91 25.28
C ILE A 192 20.17 2.89 26.61
N LYS A 193 19.88 4.05 27.21
CA LYS A 193 19.14 4.11 28.48
C LYS A 193 17.66 3.75 28.34
N ASN A 194 17.12 3.86 27.12
CA ASN A 194 15.70 3.66 26.84
C ASN A 194 15.40 2.29 26.20
N VAL A 195 16.37 1.39 26.13
CA VAL A 195 16.19 0.02 25.64
C VAL A 195 16.28 -0.98 26.79
N ASP A 196 15.72 -2.19 26.58
CA ASP A 196 15.79 -3.30 27.53
C ASP A 196 17.24 -3.59 27.93
N THR A 197 17.46 -3.89 29.21
CA THR A 197 18.76 -4.12 29.83
C THR A 197 19.56 -5.19 29.10
N ILE A 198 18.88 -6.17 28.50
CA ILE A 198 19.52 -7.25 27.73
C ILE A 198 20.32 -6.75 26.52
N TYR A 199 19.99 -5.58 25.95
CA TYR A 199 20.69 -5.03 24.79
C TYR A 199 21.82 -4.06 25.17
N GLN A 200 21.84 -3.54 26.41
CA GLN A 200 22.57 -2.31 26.72
C GLN A 200 24.09 -2.46 26.58
N MET A 201 24.66 -3.55 27.09
CA MET A 201 26.12 -3.80 27.03
C MET A 201 26.59 -4.02 25.59
N GLU A 202 25.87 -4.86 24.83
CA GLU A 202 26.16 -5.13 23.42
C GLU A 202 26.03 -3.87 22.56
N LEU A 203 25.02 -3.05 22.81
CA LEU A 203 24.85 -1.77 22.12
C LEU A 203 25.93 -0.76 22.52
N ALA A 204 26.38 -0.73 23.78
CA ALA A 204 27.47 0.15 24.18
C ALA A 204 28.75 -0.16 23.41
N GLU A 205 29.09 -1.44 23.25
CA GLU A 205 30.24 -1.85 22.44
C GLU A 205 30.02 -1.58 20.94
N LEU A 206 28.85 -1.95 20.41
CA LEU A 206 28.51 -1.76 18.99
C LEU A 206 28.52 -0.27 18.61
N GLN A 207 27.94 0.60 19.44
CA GLN A 207 27.91 2.05 19.21
C GLN A 207 29.27 2.73 19.29
N ASN A 208 30.27 2.10 19.92
CA ASN A 208 31.64 2.63 20.01
C ASN A 208 32.61 1.94 19.03
N CYS A 209 32.14 1.02 18.19
CA CYS A 209 32.95 0.34 17.19
C CYS A 209 32.90 1.06 15.83
N ASP A 210 33.99 1.74 15.46
CA ASP A 210 34.04 2.54 14.22
C ASP A 210 34.03 1.69 12.94
N SER A 211 34.61 0.49 12.97
CA SER A 211 34.56 -0.45 11.84
C SER A 211 33.12 -0.91 11.56
N LEU A 212 32.34 -1.22 12.61
CA LEU A 212 30.93 -1.58 12.48
C LEU A 212 30.07 -0.39 12.03
N LYS A 213 30.34 0.83 12.50
CA LYS A 213 29.68 2.04 11.97
C LYS A 213 29.92 2.23 10.47
N ALA A 214 31.17 2.03 10.03
CA ALA A 214 31.53 2.15 8.62
C ALA A 214 30.84 1.05 7.78
N ALA A 215 30.82 -0.19 8.29
CA ALA A 215 30.11 -1.31 7.65
C ALA A 215 28.60 -1.05 7.55
N PHE A 216 27.98 -0.50 8.59
CA PHE A 216 26.56 -0.16 8.60
C PHE A 216 26.19 0.89 7.54
N LYS A 217 27.05 1.90 7.34
CA LYS A 217 26.82 2.95 6.32
C LYS A 217 27.02 2.45 4.89
N SER A 218 27.87 1.46 4.69
CA SER A 218 28.24 0.96 3.34
C SER A 218 27.45 -0.27 2.89
N SER A 219 26.68 -0.91 3.78
CA SER A 219 25.90 -2.12 3.47
C SER A 219 24.39 -1.92 3.64
N SER A 220 23.60 -2.80 3.03
CA SER A 220 22.16 -2.84 3.29
C SER A 220 21.89 -3.34 4.71
N LEU A 221 20.73 -2.98 5.28
CA LEU A 221 20.36 -3.37 6.65
C LEU A 221 20.44 -4.90 6.86
N HIS A 222 19.95 -5.67 5.88
CA HIS A 222 20.02 -7.13 5.92
C HIS A 222 21.47 -7.62 5.93
N ASN A 223 22.33 -7.10 5.06
CA ASN A 223 23.72 -7.57 4.95
C ASN A 223 24.52 -7.22 6.21
N PHE A 224 24.30 -6.04 6.78
CA PHE A 224 24.91 -5.64 8.04
C PHE A 224 24.62 -6.64 9.16
N TYR A 225 23.34 -6.91 9.44
CA TYR A 225 22.96 -7.84 10.52
C TYR A 225 23.33 -9.30 10.22
N ALA A 226 23.39 -9.70 8.95
CA ALA A 226 23.89 -11.01 8.56
C ALA A 226 25.39 -11.18 8.86
N SER A 227 26.18 -10.10 8.70
CA SER A 227 27.61 -10.06 8.97
C SER A 227 27.98 -9.87 10.44
N LEU A 228 27.02 -9.49 11.29
CA LEU A 228 27.28 -9.22 12.70
C LEU A 228 27.62 -10.52 13.46
N PRO A 229 28.73 -10.59 14.20
CA PRO A 229 29.12 -11.81 14.92
C PRO A 229 28.06 -12.28 15.91
N SER A 230 27.63 -13.55 15.81
CA SER A 230 26.61 -14.12 16.69
C SER A 230 27.06 -14.26 18.13
N GLU A 231 28.36 -14.50 18.36
CA GLU A 231 28.93 -14.68 19.69
C GLU A 231 29.03 -13.35 20.45
N THR A 232 29.27 -12.25 19.74
CA THR A 232 29.50 -10.92 20.34
C THR A 232 28.22 -10.10 20.42
N TYR A 233 27.34 -10.18 19.42
CA TYR A 233 26.11 -9.38 19.36
C TYR A 233 24.85 -10.23 19.12
N PRO A 234 24.60 -11.29 19.90
CA PRO A 234 23.46 -12.17 19.70
C PRO A 234 22.12 -11.40 19.78
N HIS A 235 21.96 -10.45 20.69
CA HIS A 235 20.66 -9.84 20.96
C HIS A 235 20.24 -8.82 19.88
N PRO A 236 21.05 -7.79 19.52
CA PRO A 236 20.72 -6.89 18.42
C PRO A 236 20.54 -7.62 17.09
N ARG A 237 21.35 -8.65 16.83
CA ARG A 237 21.25 -9.48 15.62
C ARG A 237 19.91 -10.22 15.56
N ASN A 238 19.57 -10.97 16.60
CA ASN A 238 18.33 -11.74 16.64
C ASN A 238 17.10 -10.83 16.61
N HIS A 239 17.16 -9.68 17.29
CA HIS A 239 16.09 -8.68 17.22
C HIS A 239 15.90 -8.14 15.80
N ALA A 240 16.98 -7.77 15.11
CA ALA A 240 16.89 -7.29 13.74
C ALA A 240 16.35 -8.35 12.77
N LEU A 241 16.76 -9.61 12.92
CA LEU A 241 16.21 -10.73 12.13
C LEU A 241 14.72 -10.94 12.41
N LYS A 242 14.31 -10.85 13.69
CA LYS A 242 12.89 -10.90 14.07
C LYS A 242 12.09 -9.78 13.42
N MET A 243 12.61 -8.55 13.44
CA MET A 243 11.98 -7.38 12.81
C MET A 243 11.94 -7.50 11.29
N ALA A 244 12.99 -8.02 10.65
CA ALA A 244 13.01 -8.29 9.22
C ALA A 244 12.02 -9.39 8.82
N SER A 245 11.68 -10.31 9.74
CA SER A 245 10.67 -11.35 9.51
C SER A 245 9.23 -10.83 9.60
N ILE A 246 9.02 -9.59 10.05
CA ILE A 246 7.72 -8.92 10.00
C ILE A 246 7.54 -8.43 8.57
N PHE A 247 6.64 -9.09 7.84
CA PHE A 247 6.30 -8.67 6.49
C PHE A 247 5.74 -7.25 6.53
N GLY A 248 6.44 -6.32 5.88
CA GLY A 248 5.90 -5.00 5.67
C GLY A 248 4.69 -5.09 4.73
N SER A 249 4.85 -5.70 3.56
CA SER A 249 3.81 -5.69 2.53
C SER A 249 3.08 -7.03 2.40
N THR A 250 1.85 -6.99 1.91
CA THR A 250 1.10 -8.18 1.45
C THR A 250 1.66 -8.78 0.18
N TYR A 251 2.67 -8.17 -0.45
CA TYR A 251 3.23 -8.59 -1.74
C TYR A 251 3.67 -10.06 -1.73
N ILE A 252 4.38 -10.48 -0.69
CA ILE A 252 4.84 -11.87 -0.56
C ILE A 252 3.63 -12.81 -0.45
N CYS A 253 2.59 -12.42 0.29
CA CYS A 253 1.35 -13.19 0.37
C CYS A 253 0.64 -13.27 -0.99
N GLU A 254 0.46 -12.14 -1.68
CA GLU A 254 -0.18 -12.05 -3.00
C GLU A 254 0.57 -12.86 -4.06
N GLN A 255 1.91 -12.79 -4.06
CA GLN A 255 2.77 -13.65 -4.88
C GLN A 255 2.61 -15.12 -4.51
N THR A 256 2.54 -15.44 -3.22
CA THR A 256 2.30 -16.82 -2.74
C THR A 256 0.97 -17.35 -3.27
N PHE A 257 -0.12 -16.58 -3.18
CA PHE A 257 -1.43 -16.99 -3.71
C PHE A 257 -1.45 -17.12 -5.23
N SER A 258 -0.86 -16.16 -5.93
CA SER A 258 -0.77 -16.18 -7.40
C SER A 258 0.00 -17.41 -7.86
N ARG A 259 1.17 -17.67 -7.26
CA ARG A 259 1.98 -18.86 -7.54
C ARG A 259 1.28 -20.14 -7.11
N MET A 260 0.56 -20.15 -5.98
CA MET A 260 -0.27 -21.28 -5.55
C MET A 260 -1.33 -21.62 -6.58
N LYS A 261 -2.00 -20.63 -7.16
CA LYS A 261 -3.01 -20.83 -8.21
C LYS A 261 -2.40 -21.48 -9.45
N HIS A 262 -1.19 -21.08 -9.85
CA HIS A 262 -0.46 -21.72 -10.94
C HIS A 262 0.03 -23.14 -10.60
N LEU A 263 0.47 -23.35 -9.36
CA LEU A 263 0.96 -24.64 -8.86
C LEU A 263 -0.16 -25.68 -8.68
N LYS A 264 -1.38 -25.26 -8.34
CA LYS A 264 -2.60 -26.08 -8.25
C LYS A 264 -3.27 -26.33 -9.62
N SER A 265 -2.50 -26.36 -10.71
CA SER A 265 -3.02 -26.78 -12.01
C SER A 265 -3.34 -28.30 -11.99
N PRO A 266 -4.35 -28.76 -12.75
CA PRO A 266 -4.79 -30.16 -12.74
C PRO A 266 -3.71 -31.18 -13.16
N THR A 267 -2.57 -30.73 -13.66
CA THR A 267 -1.44 -31.56 -14.13
C THR A 267 -0.41 -31.92 -13.05
N ARG A 268 -0.55 -31.46 -11.79
CA ARG A 268 0.43 -31.75 -10.70
C ARG A 268 -0.19 -32.43 -9.49
N SER A 269 -0.24 -33.76 -9.49
CA SER A 269 -0.88 -34.56 -8.41
C SER A 269 0.08 -35.11 -7.35
N ARG A 270 1.40 -34.85 -7.41
CA ARG A 270 2.41 -35.64 -6.67
C ARG A 270 3.44 -34.89 -5.81
N LEU A 271 3.50 -33.56 -5.83
CA LEU A 271 4.46 -32.80 -5.02
C LEU A 271 3.75 -32.05 -3.88
N MET A 272 4.31 -32.11 -2.67
CA MET A 272 3.81 -31.34 -1.54
C MET A 272 3.89 -29.84 -1.86
N LEU A 273 2.72 -29.23 -2.03
CA LEU A 273 2.52 -27.83 -2.42
C LEU A 273 3.32 -26.85 -1.56
N HIS A 274 3.53 -27.17 -0.28
CA HIS A 274 4.29 -26.35 0.68
C HIS A 274 5.75 -26.11 0.25
N HIS A 275 6.50 -27.15 -0.13
CA HIS A 275 7.92 -27.02 -0.49
C HIS A 275 8.11 -26.24 -1.79
N LEU A 276 7.21 -26.42 -2.75
CA LEU A 276 7.22 -25.68 -4.01
C LEU A 276 6.85 -24.20 -3.82
N LEU A 277 5.91 -23.90 -2.92
CA LEU A 277 5.56 -22.52 -2.59
C LEU A 277 6.71 -21.79 -1.92
N LEU A 278 7.41 -22.45 -0.99
CA LEU A 278 8.57 -21.89 -0.31
C LEU A 278 9.68 -21.51 -1.31
N LEU A 279 10.06 -22.45 -2.19
CA LEU A 279 11.06 -22.21 -3.24
C LEU A 279 10.60 -21.20 -4.29
N ALA A 280 9.30 -21.13 -4.58
CA ALA A 280 8.78 -20.20 -5.56
C ALA A 280 8.65 -18.79 -4.98
N VAL A 281 8.51 -18.60 -3.67
CA VAL A 281 8.27 -17.28 -3.07
C VAL A 281 9.55 -16.68 -2.52
N ILE A 282 10.46 -17.52 -2.01
CA ILE A 282 11.74 -17.09 -1.48
C ILE A 282 12.77 -17.09 -2.61
N ASN A 283 13.54 -16.00 -2.73
CA ASN A 283 14.71 -15.91 -3.61
C ASN A 283 15.88 -16.77 -3.05
N MET A 284 15.62 -17.99 -2.60
CA MET A 284 16.68 -18.94 -2.25
C MET A 284 17.06 -19.69 -3.52
N GLU A 285 18.30 -19.51 -3.96
CA GLU A 285 18.85 -20.34 -5.02
C GLU A 285 19.05 -21.76 -4.46
N PRO A 286 18.39 -22.78 -5.02
CA PRO A 286 18.63 -24.14 -4.60
C PRO A 286 20.10 -24.47 -4.88
N ASN A 287 20.81 -25.03 -3.90
CA ASN A 287 22.18 -25.50 -4.12
C ASN A 287 22.11 -26.79 -4.97
N ILE A 288 22.05 -26.60 -6.29
CA ILE A 288 21.86 -27.68 -7.27
C ILE A 288 23.01 -28.69 -7.18
N ASP A 289 24.24 -28.24 -6.99
CA ASP A 289 25.42 -29.10 -6.89
C ASP A 289 25.39 -29.98 -5.63
N HIS A 290 24.91 -29.43 -4.51
CA HIS A 290 24.67 -30.21 -3.31
C HIS A 290 23.53 -31.23 -3.50
N LEU A 291 22.44 -30.84 -4.16
CA LEU A 291 21.31 -31.73 -4.45
C LEU A 291 21.70 -32.86 -5.41
N ILE A 292 22.55 -32.57 -6.39
CA ILE A 292 23.08 -33.57 -7.32
C ILE A 292 24.04 -34.52 -6.61
N SER A 293 24.91 -34.01 -5.73
CA SER A 293 25.86 -34.86 -4.97
C SER A 293 25.17 -35.78 -3.95
N GLN A 294 23.97 -35.44 -3.48
CA GLN A 294 23.16 -36.30 -2.61
C GLN A 294 22.23 -37.27 -3.36
N LYS A 295 22.14 -37.20 -4.69
CA LYS A 295 21.33 -38.15 -5.45
C LYS A 295 22.06 -39.49 -5.62
N GLN A 296 21.76 -40.45 -4.73
CA GLN A 296 21.82 -41.86 -5.11
C GLN A 296 20.65 -42.18 -6.04
N ALA A 297 20.93 -42.85 -7.16
CA ALA A 297 19.88 -43.45 -7.98
C ALA A 297 19.11 -44.46 -7.12
N HIS A 298 17.89 -44.13 -6.70
CA HIS A 298 17.03 -45.06 -5.99
C HIS A 298 16.00 -45.66 -6.94
N SER A 299 16.12 -46.97 -7.17
CA SER A 299 15.00 -47.83 -7.54
C SER A 299 13.91 -47.70 -6.48
N SER A 300 12.69 -47.46 -6.93
CA SER A 300 11.47 -47.28 -6.15
C SER A 300 11.37 -48.14 -4.87
N ARG A 301 11.47 -47.50 -3.69
CA ARG A 301 10.78 -47.94 -2.47
C ARG A 301 10.43 -46.73 -1.60
N CYS A 302 9.16 -46.69 -1.21
CA CYS A 302 8.52 -45.69 -0.39
C CYS A 302 9.03 -45.80 1.05
N ASN A 303 9.40 -44.69 1.69
CA ASN A 303 9.50 -44.61 3.15
C ASN A 303 8.97 -43.26 3.64
N THR A 304 8.02 -43.36 4.57
CA THR A 304 7.40 -42.28 5.34
C THR A 304 8.34 -41.80 6.44
N GLY A 305 8.46 -40.47 6.64
CA GLY A 305 9.33 -39.96 7.69
C GLY A 305 9.31 -38.45 7.92
N LYS A 306 8.61 -38.07 9.00
CA LYS A 306 8.75 -36.91 9.91
C LYS A 306 8.35 -35.50 9.47
N PHE A 307 7.39 -35.02 10.25
CA PHE A 307 6.83 -33.68 10.36
C PHE A 307 7.88 -32.68 10.88
N VAL A 308 7.86 -31.46 10.31
CA VAL A 308 8.26 -30.24 11.03
C VAL A 308 7.01 -29.40 11.16
N ASP A 309 6.69 -29.11 12.42
CA ASP A 309 5.52 -28.37 12.86
C ASP A 309 5.57 -26.91 12.37
N LEU A 310 4.60 -26.52 11.55
CA LEU A 310 4.45 -25.21 10.90
C LEU A 310 3.41 -24.33 11.60
N THR A 311 3.13 -24.60 12.88
CA THR A 311 2.22 -23.81 13.72
C THR A 311 2.59 -22.32 13.81
N LEU A 312 3.81 -21.92 13.45
CA LEU A 312 4.24 -20.52 13.38
C LEU A 312 3.76 -19.74 12.14
N LEU A 313 3.19 -20.41 11.12
CA LEU A 313 2.68 -19.71 9.92
C LEU A 313 1.26 -19.13 10.11
N HIS A 314 0.48 -19.67 11.05
CA HIS A 314 -0.90 -19.21 11.28
C HIS A 314 -0.98 -17.85 12.00
N PHE A 315 0.03 -17.49 12.81
CA PHE A 315 0.03 -16.22 13.55
C PHE A 315 0.51 -15.03 12.70
N LYS A 316 1.31 -15.26 11.65
CA LYS A 316 1.90 -14.21 10.80
C LYS A 316 0.97 -13.72 9.68
N TYR A 317 -0.11 -14.45 9.39
CA TYR A 317 -1.07 -14.12 8.34
C TYR A 317 -2.12 -13.07 8.77
N TYR A 318 -2.41 -12.99 10.08
CA TYR A 318 -3.49 -12.16 10.60
C TYR A 318 -3.16 -10.66 10.62
N ILE A 319 -1.88 -10.30 10.75
CA ILE A 319 -1.45 -8.90 10.86
C ILE A 319 -1.33 -8.20 9.50
N CYS A 320 -1.18 -8.90 8.38
CA CYS A 320 -0.97 -8.24 7.08
C CYS A 320 -2.22 -8.24 6.17
N SER A 321 -2.92 -9.38 6.06
CA SER A 321 -4.09 -9.51 5.16
C SER A 321 -5.33 -8.80 5.71
N HIS A 322 -5.57 -8.88 7.02
CA HIS A 322 -6.69 -8.20 7.67
C HIS A 322 -6.42 -6.71 7.86
N PHE A 323 -5.15 -6.32 8.02
CA PHE A 323 -4.76 -4.93 8.27
C PHE A 323 -4.97 -4.04 7.05
N VAL A 324 -4.45 -4.44 5.88
CA VAL A 324 -4.61 -3.67 4.63
C VAL A 324 -6.09 -3.61 4.23
N SER A 325 -6.82 -4.72 4.26
CA SER A 325 -8.26 -4.81 3.92
C SER A 325 -9.18 -4.10 4.93
N SER A 326 -8.89 -4.16 6.23
CA SER A 326 -9.65 -3.46 7.27
C SER A 326 -9.37 -1.95 7.29
N LEU A 327 -8.12 -1.51 6.99
CA LEU A 327 -7.78 -0.11 6.72
C LEU A 327 -8.65 0.43 5.58
N GLN A 328 -8.72 -0.35 4.51
CA GLN A 328 -9.37 -0.01 3.25
C GLN A 328 -10.89 0.17 3.40
N ASN A 329 -11.58 -0.69 4.15
CA ASN A 329 -13.04 -0.62 4.26
C ASN A 329 -13.55 0.55 5.15
N LYS A 330 -12.90 0.87 6.28
CA LYS A 330 -13.38 1.99 7.14
C LYS A 330 -12.84 3.37 6.74
N ILE A 331 -11.73 3.48 6.00
CA ILE A 331 -11.31 4.74 5.37
C ILE A 331 -12.26 5.11 4.22
N CYS A 332 -12.71 4.12 3.43
CA CYS A 332 -13.83 4.31 2.51
C CYS A 332 -15.08 4.80 3.26
N ALA A 333 -15.47 4.21 4.40
CA ALA A 333 -16.60 4.71 5.17
C ALA A 333 -16.41 6.17 5.66
N ALA A 334 -15.20 6.55 6.08
CA ALA A 334 -14.89 7.90 6.55
C ALA A 334 -14.88 8.97 5.43
N CYS A 335 -14.40 8.63 4.22
CA CYS A 335 -14.38 9.55 3.06
C CYS A 335 -15.67 9.48 2.20
N ILE A 336 -16.36 8.34 2.16
CA ILE A 336 -17.64 8.16 1.42
C ILE A 336 -18.80 8.80 2.19
N GLY A 337 -18.70 8.98 3.50
CA GLY A 337 -19.66 9.77 4.28
C GLY A 337 -19.86 11.21 3.80
N ILE A 338 -18.98 11.71 2.92
CA ILE A 338 -19.04 13.05 2.29
C ILE A 338 -19.80 13.01 0.94
N CYS A 339 -19.99 11.82 0.35
CA CYS A 339 -20.65 11.64 -0.95
C CYS A 339 -21.77 10.59 -0.89
N SER A 340 -22.40 10.41 0.28
CA SER A 340 -23.44 9.42 0.53
C SER A 340 -24.80 9.90 0.09
#